data_AF-A0A849QBF4-F1
#
_entry.id   AF-A0A849QBF4-F1
#
_cell.length_a   1.000
_cell.length_b   1.000
_cell.length_c   1.000
_cell.angle_alpha   90.00
_cell.angle_beta   90.00
_cell.angle_gamma   90.00
#
_symmetry.space_group_name_H-M   'P 1'
#
loop_
_entity.id
_entity.type
_entity.pdbx_description
1 polymer ?
#
loop_
_entity_poly.entity_id
_entity_poly.type
_entity_poly.pdbx_seq_one_letter_code
_entity_poly.pdbx_strand_id
1 'polypeptide(L)'
;MNEEFGEKIAGEIVLSSEPGKTLRKWRQVFGVSQKELAGEMGISHSVVSDYEGGRRRSPTISTVRRVVVALMAIDERRGSPTISKYQVRDEGRAIVSMREFPVGITAGEFADMVDGEVVWGEHVMDRRVFGYTLLDSLKVITSLTSFDYLQIYGWSQER
;
A
#
# COMPACT_ATOMS: atom_id res chain seq x y z
N MET A 1 2.93 10.47 9.36
CA MET A 1 3.83 9.72 8.45
C MET A 1 3.22 8.36 8.19
N ASN A 2 2.85 8.04 6.95
CA ASN A 2 2.21 6.77 6.59
C ASN A 2 3.27 5.66 6.43
N GLU A 3 3.50 4.90 7.51
CA GLU A 3 4.56 3.88 7.60
C GLU A 3 4.39 2.77 6.55
N GLU A 4 3.16 2.29 6.34
CA GLU A 4 2.84 1.19 5.42
C GLU A 4 3.17 1.53 3.96
N PHE A 5 2.88 2.76 3.52
CA PHE A 5 3.21 3.19 2.17
C PHE A 5 4.73 3.38 1.98
N GLY A 6 5.42 3.86 3.02
CA GLY A 6 6.88 3.95 3.02
C GLY A 6 7.56 2.59 2.92
N GLU A 7 7.07 1.60 3.68
CA GLU A 7 7.54 0.20 3.64
C GLU A 7 7.37 -0.42 2.25
N LYS A 8 6.23 -0.19 1.62
CA LYS A 8 5.98 -0.64 0.23
C LYS A 8 7.00 -0.09 -0.75
N ILE A 9 7.27 1.22 -0.72
CA ILE A 9 8.25 1.86 -1.61
C ILE A 9 9.64 1.30 -1.34
N ALA A 10 10.03 1.22 -0.07
CA ALA A 10 11.34 0.70 0.32
C ALA A 10 11.54 -0.76 -0.11
N GLY A 11 10.55 -1.61 0.12
CA GLY A 11 10.55 -3.01 -0.29
C GLY A 11 10.69 -3.18 -1.80
N GLU A 12 9.95 -2.40 -2.59
CA GLU A 12 10.04 -2.46 -4.05
C GLU A 12 11.43 -2.05 -4.56
N ILE A 13 12.05 -1.02 -3.96
CA ILE A 13 13.39 -0.58 -4.34
C ILE A 13 14.44 -1.64 -3.99
N VAL A 14 14.36 -2.23 -2.79
CA VAL A 14 15.34 -3.21 -2.29
C VAL A 14 15.26 -4.54 -3.03
N LEU A 15 14.06 -5.00 -3.38
CA LEU A 15 13.85 -6.28 -4.07
C LEU A 15 14.00 -6.18 -5.60
N SER A 16 14.11 -4.98 -6.15
CA SER A 16 14.26 -4.77 -7.59
C SER A 16 15.59 -5.28 -8.13
N SER A 17 15.58 -5.89 -9.32
CA SER A 17 16.78 -6.17 -10.09
C SER A 17 17.48 -4.90 -10.60
N GLU A 18 16.75 -3.78 -10.67
CA GLU A 18 17.25 -2.47 -11.08
C GLU A 18 16.86 -1.36 -10.08
N PRO A 19 17.42 -1.35 -8.84
CA PRO A 19 17.00 -0.44 -7.77
C PRO A 19 17.04 1.05 -8.14
N GLY A 20 18.04 1.47 -8.93
CA GLY A 20 18.15 2.84 -9.41
C GLY A 20 16.99 3.26 -10.31
N LYS A 21 16.55 2.37 -11.22
CA LYS A 21 15.37 2.63 -12.06
C LYS A 21 14.08 2.63 -11.25
N THR A 22 13.96 1.73 -10.27
CA THR A 22 12.80 1.71 -9.36
C THR A 22 12.72 2.97 -8.51
N LEU A 23 13.85 3.50 -8.04
CA LEU A 23 13.92 4.79 -7.37
C LEU A 23 13.43 5.92 -8.28
N ARG A 24 13.92 5.95 -9.53
CA ARG A 24 13.48 6.93 -10.54
C ARG A 24 11.98 6.88 -10.77
N LYS A 25 11.43 5.66 -10.92
CA LYS A 25 9.97 5.45 -11.06
C LYS A 25 9.23 6.11 -9.89
N TRP A 26 9.60 5.80 -8.65
CA TRP A 26 8.92 6.37 -7.48
C TRP A 26 9.04 7.89 -7.41
N ARG A 27 10.23 8.45 -7.68
CA ARG A 27 10.37 9.92 -7.79
C ARG A 27 9.41 10.52 -8.82
N GLN A 28 9.26 9.89 -9.99
CA GLN A 28 8.34 10.35 -11.04
C GLN A 28 6.86 10.21 -10.64
N VAL A 29 6.48 9.13 -9.94
CA VAL A 29 5.13 8.94 -9.39
C VAL A 29 4.75 10.06 -8.40
N PHE A 30 5.73 10.51 -7.61
CA PHE A 30 5.57 11.66 -6.71
C PHE A 30 5.60 13.02 -7.43
N GLY A 31 5.87 13.06 -8.74
CA GLY A 31 6.02 14.32 -9.48
C GLY A 31 7.16 15.19 -8.93
N VAL A 32 8.22 14.56 -8.40
CA VAL A 32 9.36 15.26 -7.80
C VAL A 32 10.50 15.34 -8.81
N SER A 33 11.11 16.50 -8.99
CA SER A 33 12.31 16.63 -9.82
C SER A 33 13.55 16.10 -9.10
N GLN A 34 14.60 15.73 -9.84
CA GLN A 34 15.88 15.34 -9.23
C GLN A 34 16.48 16.46 -8.35
N LYS A 35 16.25 17.73 -8.74
CA LYS A 35 16.69 18.90 -7.99
C LYS A 35 15.98 19.03 -6.63
N GLU A 36 14.67 18.81 -6.62
CA GLU A 36 13.87 18.86 -5.40
C GLU A 36 14.23 17.73 -4.45
N LEU A 37 14.35 16.50 -4.96
CA LEU A 37 14.78 15.37 -4.15
C LEU A 37 16.17 15.58 -3.56
N ALA A 38 17.11 16.08 -4.38
CA ALA A 38 18.47 16.38 -3.93
C ALA A 38 18.49 17.46 -2.84
N GLY A 39 17.70 18.53 -3.02
CA GLY A 39 17.54 19.59 -2.04
C GLY A 39 17.01 19.08 -0.70
N GLU A 40 15.96 18.26 -0.74
CA GLU A 40 15.38 17.66 0.47
C GLU A 40 16.33 16.71 1.18
N MET A 41 17.09 15.93 0.40
CA MET A 41 18.08 15.03 0.95
C MET A 41 19.36 15.74 1.41
N GLY A 42 19.57 17.02 1.10
CA GLY A 42 20.82 17.73 1.39
C GLY A 42 22.03 17.18 0.63
N ILE A 43 21.82 16.73 -0.61
CA ILE A 43 22.88 16.20 -1.50
C ILE A 43 22.88 16.93 -2.84
N SER A 44 23.88 16.69 -3.68
CA SER A 44 23.90 17.28 -5.02
C SER A 44 22.95 16.56 -5.99
N HIS A 45 22.44 17.30 -6.97
CA HIS A 45 21.64 16.76 -8.07
C HIS A 45 22.36 15.61 -8.80
N SER A 46 23.67 15.70 -8.98
CA SER A 46 24.47 14.66 -9.63
C SER A 46 24.41 13.33 -8.89
N VAL A 47 24.35 13.33 -7.55
CA VAL A 47 24.25 12.10 -6.76
C VAL A 47 22.91 11.41 -6.98
N VAL A 48 21.81 12.17 -7.05
CA VAL A 48 20.49 11.60 -7.39
C VAL A 48 20.50 11.02 -8.81
N SER A 49 21.07 11.76 -9.77
CA SER A 49 21.24 11.28 -11.16
C SER A 49 22.05 9.98 -11.24
N ASP A 50 23.10 9.85 -10.44
CA ASP A 50 23.95 8.66 -10.38
C ASP A 50 23.23 7.44 -9.79
N TYR A 51 22.39 7.66 -8.76
CA TYR A 51 21.55 6.59 -8.21
C TYR A 51 20.53 6.12 -9.25
N GLU A 52 19.83 7.04 -9.90
CA GLU A 52 18.81 6.70 -10.89
C GLU A 52 19.37 6.08 -12.17
N GLY A 53 20.58 6.48 -12.55
CA GLY A 53 21.27 5.98 -13.73
C GLY A 53 21.99 4.65 -13.52
N GLY A 54 21.97 4.07 -12.31
CA GLY A 54 22.65 2.81 -12.00
C GLY A 54 24.18 2.89 -12.07
N ARG A 55 24.76 4.09 -12.09
CA ARG A 55 26.23 4.30 -12.13
C ARG A 55 26.89 3.98 -10.80
N ARG A 56 26.15 4.07 -9.69
CA ARG A 56 26.57 3.56 -8.38
C ARG A 56 25.98 2.16 -8.17
N ARG A 57 26.82 1.21 -7.73
CA ARG A 57 26.35 -0.09 -7.21
C ARG A 57 25.29 0.19 -6.14
N SER A 58 24.20 -0.58 -6.20
CA SER A 58 22.90 -0.40 -5.55
C SER A 58 22.86 0.54 -4.31
N PRO A 59 21.85 1.43 -4.22
CA PRO A 59 21.71 2.33 -3.08
C PRO A 59 21.72 1.55 -1.77
N THR A 60 22.48 2.04 -0.78
CA THR A 60 22.50 1.46 0.56
C THR A 60 21.11 1.54 1.20
N ILE A 61 20.83 0.67 2.19
CA ILE A 61 19.59 0.73 2.99
C ILE A 61 19.37 2.15 3.56
N SER A 62 20.43 2.81 4.02
CA SER A 62 20.38 4.20 4.49
C SER A 62 19.98 5.20 3.41
N THR A 63 20.41 4.97 2.16
CA THR A 63 20.03 5.80 1.01
C THR A 63 18.56 5.61 0.67
N VAL A 64 18.10 4.35 0.61
CA VAL A 64 16.67 4.03 0.35
C VAL A 64 15.78 4.72 1.39
N ARG A 65 16.11 4.58 2.67
CA ARG A 65 15.37 5.26 3.76
C ARG A 65 15.30 6.76 3.55
N ARG A 66 16.44 7.42 3.26
CA ARG A 66 16.47 8.88 3.05
C ARG A 66 15.63 9.32 1.86
N VAL A 67 15.64 8.54 0.78
CA VAL A 67 14.82 8.84 -0.41
C VAL A 67 13.34 8.73 -0.09
N VAL A 68 12.91 7.64 0.56
CA VAL A 68 11.51 7.44 0.92
C VAL A 68 11.02 8.57 1.84
N VAL A 69 11.78 8.89 2.89
CA VAL A 69 11.46 9.99 3.81
C VAL A 69 11.38 11.32 3.08
N ALA A 70 12.33 11.62 2.19
CA ALA A 70 12.34 12.86 1.42
C ALA A 70 11.13 12.98 0.47
N LEU A 71 10.79 11.90 -0.24
CA LEU A 71 9.61 11.89 -1.13
C LEU A 71 8.32 12.13 -0.35
N MET A 72 8.16 11.49 0.80
CA MET A 72 7.00 11.67 1.66
C MET A 72 6.91 13.10 2.23
N ALA A 73 8.04 13.66 2.67
CA ALA A 73 8.09 15.04 3.20
C ALA A 73 7.78 16.09 2.13
N ILE A 74 8.20 15.87 0.88
CA ILE A 74 7.84 16.75 -0.25
C ILE A 74 6.34 16.63 -0.57
N ASP A 75 5.80 15.41 -0.60
CA ASP A 75 4.37 15.18 -0.87
C ASP A 75 3.49 15.82 0.21
N GLU A 76 3.82 15.61 1.48
CA GLU A 76 3.08 16.15 2.63
C GLU A 76 3.02 17.68 2.59
N ARG A 77 4.13 18.36 2.26
CA ARG A 77 4.15 19.81 2.05
C ARG A 77 3.30 20.29 0.87
N ARG A 78 3.05 19.43 -0.12
CA ARG A 78 2.19 19.72 -1.27
C ARG A 78 0.72 19.37 -1.03
N GLY A 79 0.34 19.01 0.21
CA GLY A 79 -1.01 18.57 0.55
C GLY A 79 -1.26 17.09 0.23
N SER A 80 -0.20 16.29 0.22
CA SER A 80 -0.22 14.84 0.00
C SER A 80 -0.87 14.37 -1.32
N PRO A 81 -0.66 14.99 -2.50
CA PRO A 81 -1.37 14.63 -3.73
C PRO A 81 -1.06 13.23 -4.27
N THR A 82 0.09 12.63 -3.92
CA THR A 82 0.43 11.27 -4.31
C THR A 82 0.05 10.28 -3.22
N ILE A 83 0.44 10.52 -1.97
CA ILE A 83 0.07 9.66 -0.84
C ILE A 83 -1.46 9.58 -0.76
N SER A 84 -2.18 10.71 -0.90
CA SER A 84 -3.64 10.72 -0.93
C SER A 84 -4.21 9.93 -2.10
N LYS A 85 -3.61 9.83 -3.30
CA LYS A 85 -4.15 8.98 -4.38
C LYS A 85 -4.02 7.49 -4.07
N TYR A 86 -2.94 7.11 -3.38
CA TYR A 86 -2.77 5.76 -2.88
C TYR A 86 -3.62 5.51 -1.62
N GLN A 87 -3.99 6.56 -0.89
CA GLN A 87 -4.98 6.56 0.18
C GLN A 87 -6.42 6.79 -0.31
N VAL A 88 -6.71 7.26 -1.53
CA VAL A 88 -8.08 7.51 -2.04
C VAL A 88 -8.69 6.19 -2.52
N ARG A 89 -7.86 5.14 -2.67
CA ARG A 89 -8.32 3.75 -2.53
C ARG A 89 -8.82 3.41 -1.12
N ASP A 90 -8.66 4.30 -0.16
CA ASP A 90 -8.67 4.02 1.27
C ASP A 90 -9.27 5.15 2.15
N GLU A 91 -9.75 6.25 1.56
CA GLU A 91 -10.40 7.38 2.22
C GLU A 91 -11.76 7.58 1.57
N GLY A 92 -12.65 6.69 2.00
CA GLY A 92 -13.95 6.39 1.41
C GLY A 92 -14.28 4.90 1.55
N ARG A 93 -13.66 4.23 2.54
CA ARG A 93 -13.49 2.78 2.63
C ARG A 93 -14.83 2.03 2.58
N ALA A 94 -15.25 1.70 1.37
CA ALA A 94 -16.11 0.56 1.13
C ALA A 94 -15.52 -0.71 1.77
N ILE A 95 -14.18 -0.80 1.89
CA ILE A 95 -13.46 -1.82 2.66
C ILE A 95 -12.92 -1.23 3.97
N VAL A 96 -13.69 -1.34 5.04
CA VAL A 96 -13.38 -0.78 6.37
C VAL A 96 -12.13 -1.41 6.98
N SER A 97 -11.98 -2.73 6.87
CA SER A 97 -10.85 -3.48 7.40
C SER A 97 -10.65 -4.77 6.62
N MET A 98 -9.41 -5.27 6.57
CA MET A 98 -9.11 -6.61 6.05
C MET A 98 -8.02 -7.23 6.89
N ARG A 99 -8.14 -8.52 7.19
CA ARG A 99 -7.11 -9.25 7.94
C ARG A 99 -7.06 -10.70 7.52
N GLU A 100 -5.85 -11.25 7.50
CA GLU A 100 -5.61 -12.67 7.28
C GLU A 100 -5.28 -13.34 8.62
N PHE A 101 -5.72 -14.59 8.78
CA PHE A 101 -5.48 -15.42 9.94
C PHE A 101 -4.34 -16.41 9.66
N PRO A 102 -3.44 -16.64 10.62
CA PRO A 102 -2.37 -17.64 10.47
C PRO A 102 -2.91 -19.08 10.53
N VAL A 103 -4.11 -19.28 11.09
CA VAL A 103 -4.81 -20.56 11.18
C VAL A 103 -6.27 -20.32 10.84
N GLY A 104 -6.86 -21.19 10.00
CA GLY A 104 -8.27 -21.07 9.64
C GLY A 104 -9.20 -21.45 10.80
N ILE A 105 -10.25 -20.66 10.97
CA ILE A 105 -11.37 -20.90 11.90
C ILE A 105 -12.65 -21.15 11.10
N THR A 106 -13.67 -21.76 11.67
CA THR A 106 -14.94 -21.92 10.92
C THR A 106 -15.66 -20.59 10.77
N ALA A 107 -16.48 -20.45 9.72
CA ALA A 107 -17.30 -19.26 9.54
C ALA A 107 -18.29 -19.06 10.71
N GLY A 108 -18.78 -20.15 11.32
CA GLY A 108 -19.55 -20.13 12.57
C GLY A 108 -18.80 -19.55 13.75
N GLU A 109 -17.60 -20.07 14.03
CA GLU A 109 -16.77 -19.53 15.11
C GLU A 109 -16.49 -18.04 14.91
N PHE A 110 -16.22 -17.61 13.66
CA PHE A 110 -16.00 -16.20 13.36
C PHE A 110 -17.25 -15.34 13.58
N ALA A 111 -18.43 -15.79 13.11
CA ALA A 111 -19.69 -15.07 13.27
C ALA A 111 -20.04 -14.87 14.75
N ASP A 112 -19.89 -15.91 15.57
CA ASP A 112 -20.11 -15.86 17.01
C ASP A 112 -19.11 -14.91 17.70
N MET A 113 -17.83 -14.93 17.31
CA MET A 113 -16.80 -14.06 17.89
C MET A 113 -17.05 -12.57 17.66
N VAL A 114 -17.74 -12.20 16.59
CA VAL A 114 -18.03 -10.80 16.24
C VAL A 114 -19.46 -10.38 16.58
N ASP A 115 -20.23 -11.26 17.25
CA ASP A 115 -21.67 -11.10 17.49
C ASP A 115 -22.42 -10.73 16.19
N GLY A 116 -22.07 -11.38 15.09
CA GLY A 116 -22.54 -11.07 13.74
C GLY A 116 -23.83 -11.81 13.37
N GLU A 117 -24.71 -11.14 12.63
CA GLU A 117 -25.89 -11.77 12.02
C GLU A 117 -25.54 -12.35 10.65
N VAL A 118 -25.83 -13.64 10.44
CA VAL A 118 -25.62 -14.31 9.16
C VAL A 118 -26.75 -13.94 8.21
N VAL A 119 -26.52 -12.95 7.36
CA VAL A 119 -27.48 -12.54 6.32
C VAL A 119 -27.51 -13.48 5.11
N TRP A 120 -26.45 -14.25 4.89
CA TRP A 120 -26.32 -15.24 3.82
C TRP A 120 -25.25 -16.27 4.17
N GLY A 121 -25.42 -17.53 3.75
CA GLY A 121 -24.38 -18.55 3.87
C GLY A 121 -24.52 -19.52 5.04
N GLU A 122 -25.71 -19.67 5.65
CA GLU A 122 -25.94 -20.63 6.75
C GLU A 122 -25.49 -22.08 6.43
N HIS A 123 -25.51 -22.48 5.16
CA HIS A 123 -25.11 -23.81 4.69
C HIS A 123 -23.60 -24.03 4.60
N VAL A 124 -22.77 -22.98 4.81
CA VAL A 124 -21.30 -23.06 4.75
C VAL A 124 -20.62 -22.69 6.06
N MET A 125 -21.36 -22.70 7.17
CA MET A 125 -20.85 -22.28 8.48
C MET A 125 -19.72 -23.16 9.03
N ASP A 126 -19.66 -24.43 8.60
CA ASP A 126 -18.58 -25.36 8.94
C ASP A 126 -17.30 -25.14 8.11
N ARG A 127 -17.36 -24.29 7.05
CA ARG A 127 -16.21 -24.02 6.20
C ARG A 127 -15.19 -23.18 6.95
N ARG A 128 -13.90 -23.50 6.75
CA ARG A 128 -12.81 -22.69 7.28
C ARG A 128 -12.60 -21.43 6.46
N VAL A 129 -12.48 -20.31 7.16
CA VAL A 129 -12.08 -19.00 6.64
C VAL A 129 -10.69 -18.66 7.16
N PHE A 130 -9.88 -18.03 6.31
CA PHE A 130 -8.49 -17.68 6.63
C PHE A 130 -8.28 -16.17 6.76
N GLY A 131 -9.36 -15.42 6.88
CA GLY A 131 -9.33 -13.98 7.03
C GLY A 131 -10.73 -13.41 6.98
N TYR A 132 -10.81 -12.08 6.98
CA TYR A 132 -12.07 -11.36 6.76
C TYR A 132 -11.81 -10.09 5.96
N THR A 133 -12.87 -9.63 5.29
CA THR A 133 -12.97 -8.30 4.72
C THR A 133 -14.22 -7.62 5.29
N LEU A 134 -14.05 -6.60 6.13
CA LEU A 134 -15.14 -5.79 6.66
C LEU A 134 -15.47 -4.68 5.68
N LEU A 135 -16.75 -4.55 5.31
CA LEU A 135 -17.21 -3.62 4.29
C LEU A 135 -18.25 -2.62 4.83
N ASP A 136 -18.25 -1.41 4.28
CA ASP A 136 -19.35 -0.44 4.42
C ASP A 136 -20.28 -0.63 3.22
N SER A 137 -21.42 -1.29 3.44
CA SER A 137 -22.33 -1.71 2.38
C SER A 137 -22.85 -0.55 1.52
N LEU A 138 -23.14 0.60 2.12
CA LEU A 138 -23.62 1.79 1.40
C LEU A 138 -22.52 2.38 0.52
N LYS A 139 -21.29 2.46 1.03
CA LYS A 139 -20.15 2.91 0.23
C LYS A 139 -19.82 1.91 -0.89
N VAL A 140 -19.83 0.60 -0.61
CA VAL A 140 -19.64 -0.45 -1.62
C VAL A 140 -20.57 -0.24 -2.82
N ILE A 141 -21.87 -0.05 -2.58
CA ILE A 141 -22.87 0.08 -3.65
C ILE A 141 -22.69 1.39 -4.42
N THR A 142 -22.33 2.47 -3.73
CA THR A 142 -22.31 3.82 -4.32
C THR A 142 -20.96 4.19 -4.96
N SER A 143 -19.86 3.58 -4.54
CA SER A 143 -18.51 4.04 -4.88
C SER A 143 -17.58 3.01 -5.52
N LEU A 144 -17.84 1.71 -5.41
CA LEU A 144 -16.95 0.70 -6.02
C LEU A 144 -17.26 0.48 -7.50
N THR A 145 -16.22 0.49 -8.32
CA THR A 145 -16.31 0.08 -9.74
C THR A 145 -16.02 -1.42 -9.90
N SER A 146 -16.31 -1.99 -11.08
CA SER A 146 -16.04 -3.40 -11.38
C SER A 146 -14.56 -3.81 -11.19
N PHE A 147 -13.63 -2.86 -11.32
CA PHE A 147 -12.20 -3.11 -11.10
C PHE A 147 -11.81 -3.10 -9.61
N ASP A 148 -12.58 -2.43 -8.76
CA ASP A 148 -12.31 -2.34 -7.32
C ASP A 148 -12.83 -3.56 -6.54
N TYR A 149 -13.79 -4.31 -7.10
CA TYR A 149 -14.28 -5.59 -6.55
C TYR A 149 -13.17 -6.62 -6.30
N LEU A 150 -12.14 -6.61 -7.15
CA LEU A 150 -10.99 -7.52 -6.99
C LEU A 150 -10.25 -7.30 -5.67
N GLN A 151 -10.34 -6.10 -5.09
CA GLN A 151 -9.70 -5.79 -3.82
C GLN A 151 -10.41 -6.45 -2.62
N ILE A 152 -11.69 -6.79 -2.72
CA ILE A 152 -12.46 -7.43 -1.63
C ILE A 152 -11.95 -8.84 -1.33
N TYR A 153 -11.45 -9.53 -2.37
CA TYR A 153 -10.98 -10.91 -2.29
C TYR A 153 -9.56 -11.08 -1.72
N GLY A 154 -8.84 -10.00 -1.42
CA GLY A 154 -7.48 -10.05 -0.86
C GLY A 154 -6.56 -11.09 -1.52
N TRP A 155 -5.75 -11.80 -0.71
CA TRP A 155 -4.77 -12.78 -1.21
C TRP A 155 -5.33 -14.21 -1.34
N SER A 156 -6.43 -14.53 -0.64
CA SER A 156 -7.08 -15.85 -0.63
C SER A 156 -8.58 -15.69 -0.88
N GLN A 157 -9.15 -16.55 -1.73
CA GLN A 157 -10.59 -16.57 -2.01
C GLN A 157 -11.44 -17.19 -0.87
N GLU A 158 -10.80 -17.71 0.18
CA GLU A 158 -11.47 -18.34 1.34
C GLU A 158 -11.44 -17.40 2.56
N ARG A 159 -12.46 -16.55 2.65
CA ARG A 159 -12.61 -15.45 3.63
C ARG A 159 -14.08 -15.17 3.91
#